data_AF-A0A1I4SVH5-F1
#
_entry.id   AF-A0A1I4SVH5-F1
#
_cell.length_a   1.000
_cell.length_b   1.000
_cell.length_c   1.000
_cell.angle_alpha   90.00
_cell.angle_beta   90.00
_cell.angle_gamma   90.00
#
_symmetry.space_group_name_H-M   'P 1'
#
loop_
_entity.id
_entity.type
_entity.pdbx_description
1 polymer ?
#
loop_
_entity_poly.entity_id
_entity_poly.type
_entity_poly.pdbx_seq_one_letter_code
_entity_poly.pdbx_strand_id
1 'polypeptide(L)'
;MARHYSTRSFFRQVPNALLARYFTQRGLFSDLDFSALKETKPDALFAAWVALSEDQRKPMDAEFQDIFELSCETGFRAIIDEASWQMQAEPDALAEFIETLSTLPNHYHRAMITYPDHPECWKGATRFYHADTLPYWRKRKNMGHRPAAVDDDSIRQLAAQIRSYFHRTEGRGNNCIVEPFRRGELDYFFAYPEDYSQQSIEWVDGEFDRRPHNPAFEVIFVYSQKEGTLDLNFRGPRKAVEPLQGMFATTILKMDELPPIRRMSGSTTWTCSASGHSISPMTWAAASRMWSFANCG
;
A
#
# COMPACT_ATOMS: atom_id res chain seq x y z
N MET A 1 1.27 -17.30 -6.90
CA MET A 1 1.72 -18.16 -5.78
C MET A 1 2.27 -17.26 -4.70
N ALA A 2 1.95 -17.49 -3.43
CA ALA A 2 2.56 -16.75 -2.33
C ALA A 2 4.06 -17.06 -2.29
N ARG A 3 4.91 -16.03 -2.36
CA ARG A 3 6.36 -16.16 -2.23
C ARG A 3 6.67 -16.21 -0.74
N HIS A 4 7.36 -17.26 -0.30
CA HIS A 4 7.76 -17.41 1.10
C HIS A 4 9.22 -17.02 1.28
N TYR A 5 9.46 -16.08 2.18
CA TYR A 5 10.80 -15.69 2.57
C TYR A 5 11.45 -16.78 3.43
N SER A 6 12.72 -17.07 3.15
CA SER A 6 13.63 -17.72 4.09
C SER A 6 15.05 -17.29 3.76
N THR A 7 15.84 -16.94 4.76
CA THR A 7 17.22 -16.44 4.57
C THR A 7 18.06 -17.42 3.74
N ARG A 8 17.92 -18.74 3.98
CA ARG A 8 18.62 -19.78 3.21
C ARG A 8 18.23 -19.81 1.74
N SER A 9 16.94 -19.62 1.42
CA SER A 9 16.50 -19.55 0.02
C SER A 9 16.94 -18.24 -0.62
N PHE A 10 16.91 -17.14 0.11
CA PHE A 10 17.37 -15.84 -0.35
C PHE A 10 18.86 -15.88 -0.75
N PHE A 11 19.74 -16.38 0.13
CA PHE A 11 21.17 -16.54 -0.16
C PHE A 11 21.47 -17.49 -1.33
N ARG A 12 20.53 -18.38 -1.70
CA ARG A 12 20.68 -19.22 -2.89
C ARG A 12 20.40 -18.46 -4.20
N GLN A 13 19.57 -17.42 -4.14
CA GLN A 13 19.11 -16.68 -5.33
C GLN A 13 19.95 -15.44 -5.62
N VAL A 14 20.52 -14.82 -4.57
CA VAL A 14 21.40 -13.65 -4.68
C VAL A 14 22.83 -14.11 -4.98
N PRO A 15 23.54 -13.48 -5.92
CA PRO A 15 24.94 -13.76 -6.19
C PRO A 15 25.83 -13.58 -4.98
N ASN A 16 26.85 -14.43 -4.89
CA ASN A 16 27.85 -14.36 -3.83
C ASN A 16 28.58 -13.00 -3.83
N ALA A 17 28.82 -12.40 -4.99
CA ALA A 17 29.48 -11.09 -5.10
C ALA A 17 28.66 -9.95 -4.47
N LEU A 18 27.33 -9.95 -4.62
CA LEU A 18 26.46 -8.93 -4.03
C LEU A 18 26.27 -9.14 -2.53
N LEU A 19 26.18 -10.40 -2.10
CA LEU A 19 26.18 -10.74 -0.67
C LEU A 19 27.49 -10.30 -0.01
N ALA A 20 28.63 -10.59 -0.63
CA ALA A 20 29.95 -10.17 -0.16
C ALA A 20 30.03 -8.66 0.03
N ARG A 21 29.61 -7.89 -0.99
CA ARG A 21 29.54 -6.43 -0.92
C ARG A 21 28.69 -5.95 0.27
N TYR A 22 27.49 -6.51 0.43
CA TYR A 22 26.57 -6.14 1.50
C TYR A 22 27.14 -6.40 2.90
N PHE A 23 27.74 -7.58 3.12
CA PHE A 23 28.32 -7.94 4.42
C PHE A 23 29.61 -7.17 4.71
N THR A 24 30.45 -6.95 3.70
CA THR A 24 31.71 -6.21 3.85
C THR A 24 31.48 -4.74 4.22
N GLN A 25 30.47 -4.10 3.62
CA GLN A 25 30.06 -2.74 4.00
C GLN A 25 29.62 -2.62 5.47
N ARG A 26 29.18 -3.72 6.08
CA ARG A 26 28.78 -3.81 7.50
C ARG A 26 29.89 -4.35 8.41
N GLY A 27 31.10 -4.56 7.87
CA GLY A 27 32.23 -5.13 8.62
C GLY A 27 32.03 -6.58 9.05
N LEU A 28 31.17 -7.32 8.35
CA LEU A 28 30.87 -8.73 8.64
C LEU A 28 31.53 -9.67 7.64
N PHE A 29 31.86 -10.87 8.12
CA PHE A 29 32.39 -11.98 7.31
C PHE A 29 33.65 -11.64 6.51
N SER A 30 34.52 -10.78 7.04
CA SER A 30 35.79 -10.40 6.39
C SER A 30 36.72 -11.60 6.13
N ASP A 31 36.61 -12.65 6.94
CA ASP A 31 37.40 -13.89 6.82
C ASP A 31 36.74 -14.92 5.87
N LEU A 32 35.51 -14.68 5.40
CA LEU A 32 34.81 -15.60 4.51
C LEU A 32 35.18 -15.30 3.06
N ASP A 33 35.79 -16.27 2.39
CA ASP A 33 36.06 -16.16 0.95
C ASP A 33 34.79 -16.44 0.13
N PHE A 34 34.05 -15.37 -0.18
CA PHE A 34 32.86 -15.44 -1.03
C PHE A 34 33.15 -15.89 -2.47
N SER A 35 34.39 -15.75 -2.96
CA SER A 35 34.76 -16.18 -4.32
C SER A 35 34.95 -17.70 -4.42
N ALA A 36 35.35 -18.34 -3.32
CA ALA A 36 35.45 -19.80 -3.21
C ALA A 36 34.08 -20.46 -2.97
N LEU A 37 33.05 -19.70 -2.56
CA LEU A 37 31.70 -20.22 -2.39
C LEU A 37 31.07 -20.53 -3.75
N LYS A 38 30.53 -21.74 -3.87
CA LYS A 38 29.77 -22.12 -5.07
C LYS A 38 28.43 -21.38 -5.09
N GLU A 39 28.13 -20.74 -6.22
CA GLU A 39 26.82 -20.12 -6.47
C GLU A 39 25.69 -21.11 -6.17
N THR A 40 24.58 -20.62 -5.61
CA THR A 40 23.40 -21.39 -5.18
C THR A 40 23.60 -22.38 -4.01
N LYS A 41 24.81 -22.50 -3.45
CA LYS A 41 25.10 -23.33 -2.28
C LYS A 41 25.45 -22.47 -1.06
N PRO A 42 24.45 -21.93 -0.35
CA PRO A 42 24.68 -20.98 0.73
C PRO A 42 25.03 -21.65 2.06
N ASP A 43 25.41 -22.93 2.11
CA ASP A 43 25.51 -23.66 3.39
C ASP A 43 26.58 -23.08 4.33
N ALA A 44 27.76 -22.74 3.80
CA ALA A 44 28.83 -22.11 4.59
C ALA A 44 28.46 -20.69 5.04
N LEU A 45 27.87 -19.89 4.15
CA LEU A 45 27.39 -18.55 4.48
C LEU A 45 26.26 -18.60 5.52
N PHE A 46 25.33 -19.54 5.38
CA PHE A 46 24.22 -19.72 6.31
C PHE A 46 24.70 -20.20 7.68
N ALA A 47 25.73 -21.05 7.75
CA ALA A 47 26.36 -21.42 9.01
C ALA A 47 27.00 -20.20 9.71
N ALA A 48 27.72 -19.36 8.96
CA ALA A 48 28.27 -18.11 9.47
C ALA A 48 27.17 -17.13 9.92
N TRP A 49 26.08 -17.04 9.16
CA TRP A 49 24.90 -16.26 9.51
C TRP A 49 24.29 -16.68 10.84
N VAL A 50 24.04 -17.98 11.05
CA VAL A 50 23.44 -18.48 12.30
C VAL A 50 24.33 -18.22 13.52
N ALA A 51 25.65 -18.12 13.35
CA ALA A 51 26.60 -17.79 14.41
C ALA A 51 26.57 -16.31 14.84
N LEU A 52 25.95 -15.41 14.06
CA LEU A 52 25.79 -14.01 14.43
C LEU A 52 24.82 -13.84 15.61
N SER A 53 25.07 -12.80 16.41
CA SER A 53 24.14 -12.38 17.46
C SER A 53 22.76 -12.03 16.89
N GLU A 54 21.70 -12.15 17.70
CA GLU A 54 20.36 -11.73 17.26
C GLU A 54 20.30 -10.24 16.92
N ASP A 55 21.03 -9.40 17.67
CA ASP A 55 21.07 -7.96 17.46
C ASP A 55 21.66 -7.58 16.09
N GLN A 56 22.59 -8.39 15.58
CA GLN A 56 23.12 -8.22 14.23
C GLN A 56 22.17 -8.81 13.18
N ARG A 57 21.56 -9.98 13.46
CA ARG A 57 20.70 -10.68 12.49
C ARG A 57 19.36 -9.98 12.25
N LYS A 58 18.67 -9.55 13.31
CA LYS A 58 17.29 -9.03 13.22
C LYS A 58 17.17 -7.85 12.24
N PRO A 59 18.04 -6.82 12.29
CA PRO A 59 17.99 -5.73 11.32
C PRO A 59 18.23 -6.22 9.88
N MET A 60 19.25 -7.03 9.67
CA MET A 60 19.59 -7.54 8.33
C MET A 60 18.52 -8.49 7.77
N ASP A 61 17.87 -9.29 8.60
CA ASP A 61 16.78 -10.18 8.18
C ASP A 61 15.57 -9.37 7.70
N ALA A 62 15.23 -8.27 8.40
CA ALA A 62 14.21 -7.32 7.97
C ALA A 62 14.58 -6.67 6.61
N GLU A 63 15.82 -6.22 6.44
CA GLU A 63 16.30 -5.68 5.16
C GLU A 63 16.22 -6.71 4.02
N PHE A 64 16.61 -7.96 4.27
CA PHE A 64 16.51 -9.03 3.29
C PHE A 64 15.07 -9.39 2.95
N GLN A 65 14.15 -9.27 3.91
CA GLN A 65 12.73 -9.46 3.65
C GLN A 65 12.21 -8.36 2.71
N ASP A 66 12.55 -7.09 2.96
CA ASP A 66 12.19 -5.97 2.08
C ASP A 66 12.75 -6.17 0.65
N ILE A 67 14.03 -6.55 0.54
CA ILE A 67 14.67 -6.84 -0.76
C ILE A 67 13.98 -8.01 -1.45
N PHE A 68 13.65 -9.06 -0.70
CA PHE A 68 12.96 -10.23 -1.22
C PHE A 68 11.58 -9.87 -1.80
N GLU A 69 10.81 -9.01 -1.14
CA GLU A 69 9.50 -8.56 -1.61
C GLU A 69 9.61 -7.92 -3.00
N LEU A 70 10.54 -6.97 -3.17
CA LEU A 70 10.78 -6.31 -4.46
C LEU A 70 11.52 -7.16 -5.51
N SER A 71 12.08 -8.33 -5.13
CA SER A 71 12.76 -9.26 -6.03
C SER A 71 11.79 -10.06 -6.94
N CYS A 72 10.87 -9.38 -7.61
CA CYS A 72 9.94 -9.95 -8.60
C CYS A 72 9.62 -8.94 -9.71
N GLU A 73 8.84 -9.35 -10.72
CA GLU A 73 8.48 -8.51 -11.85
C GLU A 73 7.75 -7.23 -11.42
N THR A 74 6.74 -7.35 -10.55
CA THR A 74 5.98 -6.19 -10.06
C THR A 74 6.83 -5.27 -9.20
N GLY A 75 7.73 -5.83 -8.37
CA GLY A 75 8.68 -5.04 -7.59
C GLY A 75 9.69 -4.29 -8.48
N PHE A 76 10.19 -4.94 -9.54
CA PHE A 76 11.06 -4.28 -10.52
C PHE A 76 10.36 -3.12 -11.24
N ARG A 77 9.08 -3.31 -11.62
CA ARG A 77 8.29 -2.22 -12.20
C ARG A 77 8.09 -1.07 -11.22
N ALA A 78 7.83 -1.37 -9.94
CA ALA A 78 7.73 -0.34 -8.91
C ALA A 78 9.02 0.46 -8.71
N ILE A 79 10.19 -0.19 -8.83
CA ILE A 79 11.50 0.49 -8.82
C ILE A 79 11.64 1.44 -10.00
N ILE A 80 11.28 1.00 -11.22
CA ILE A 80 11.34 1.87 -12.42
C ILE A 80 10.37 3.04 -12.28
N ASP A 81 9.16 2.78 -11.79
CA ASP A 81 8.13 3.80 -11.61
C ASP A 81 8.59 4.89 -10.64
N GLU A 82 9.19 4.52 -9.51
CA GLU A 82 9.75 5.51 -8.56
C GLU A 82 10.99 6.21 -9.14
N ALA A 83 11.90 5.49 -9.81
CA ALA A 83 13.07 6.08 -10.45
C ALA A 83 12.67 7.12 -11.51
N SER A 84 11.57 6.88 -12.24
CA SER A 84 11.05 7.83 -13.23
C SER A 84 10.65 9.18 -12.62
N TRP A 85 10.22 9.17 -11.35
CA TRP A 85 9.89 10.36 -10.61
C TRP A 85 11.15 11.02 -10.00
N GLN A 86 12.02 10.23 -9.36
CA GLN A 86 13.21 10.74 -8.69
C GLN A 86 14.21 11.34 -9.70
N MET A 87 14.34 10.73 -10.88
CA MET A 87 15.28 11.12 -11.94
C MET A 87 14.59 11.94 -13.06
N GLN A 88 13.41 12.52 -12.82
CA GLN A 88 12.66 13.24 -13.86
C GLN A 88 13.41 14.42 -14.48
N ALA A 89 14.37 14.99 -13.75
CA ALA A 89 15.23 16.08 -14.22
C ALA A 89 16.39 15.60 -15.11
N GLU A 90 16.69 14.30 -15.09
CA GLU A 90 17.84 13.69 -15.77
C GLU A 90 17.39 12.44 -16.58
N PRO A 91 16.69 12.63 -17.72
CA PRO A 91 16.14 11.51 -18.50
C PRO A 91 17.20 10.52 -18.99
N ASP A 92 18.42 10.98 -19.26
CA ASP A 92 19.52 10.12 -19.69
C ASP A 92 20.00 9.20 -18.55
N ALA A 93 20.05 9.71 -17.31
CA ALA A 93 20.38 8.92 -16.13
C ALA A 93 19.31 7.85 -15.84
N LEU A 94 18.02 8.19 -16.05
CA LEU A 94 16.94 7.22 -15.97
C LEU A 94 17.08 6.11 -17.02
N ALA A 95 17.42 6.47 -18.26
CA ALA A 95 17.61 5.49 -19.33
C ALA A 95 18.78 4.55 -19.03
N GLU A 96 19.93 5.08 -18.59
CA GLU A 96 21.09 4.30 -18.17
C GLU A 96 20.77 3.38 -16.98
N PHE A 97 20.02 3.88 -15.99
CA PHE A 97 19.57 3.08 -14.85
C PHE A 97 18.67 1.91 -15.27
N ILE A 98 17.68 2.16 -16.13
CA ILE A 98 16.79 1.13 -16.66
C ILE A 98 17.58 0.11 -17.49
N GLU A 99 18.49 0.56 -18.34
CA GLU A 99 19.34 -0.30 -19.15
C GLU A 99 20.21 -1.20 -18.25
N THR A 100 20.91 -0.59 -17.30
CA THR A 100 21.75 -1.31 -16.33
C THR A 100 20.97 -2.39 -15.60
N LEU A 101 19.81 -2.06 -15.03
CA LEU A 101 18.99 -3.06 -14.33
C LEU A 101 18.42 -4.12 -15.27
N SER A 102 18.12 -3.78 -16.52
CA SER A 102 17.57 -4.72 -17.51
C SER A 102 18.59 -5.75 -17.97
N THR A 103 19.88 -5.40 -18.01
CA THR A 103 20.96 -6.35 -18.32
C THR A 103 21.21 -7.37 -17.21
N LEU A 104 20.77 -7.09 -15.98
CA LEU A 104 20.94 -8.00 -14.86
C LEU A 104 20.07 -9.27 -15.03
N PRO A 105 20.62 -10.45 -14.68
CA PRO A 105 20.06 -11.73 -15.07
C PRO A 105 18.77 -12.11 -14.34
N ASN A 106 18.50 -11.56 -13.15
CA ASN A 106 17.28 -11.86 -12.41
C ASN A 106 16.85 -10.70 -11.48
N HIS A 107 15.62 -10.77 -10.97
CA HIS A 107 15.06 -9.73 -10.09
C HIS A 107 15.74 -9.62 -8.73
N TYR A 108 16.37 -10.68 -8.22
CA TYR A 108 17.15 -10.62 -6.99
C TYR A 108 18.39 -9.75 -7.16
N HIS A 109 19.08 -9.83 -8.30
CA HIS A 109 20.20 -8.93 -8.61
C HIS A 109 19.73 -7.48 -8.65
N ARG A 110 18.63 -7.23 -9.36
CA ARG A 110 18.07 -5.87 -9.52
C ARG A 110 17.76 -5.27 -8.16
N ALA A 111 16.97 -5.96 -7.34
CA ALA A 111 16.59 -5.48 -6.01
C ALA A 111 17.81 -5.30 -5.08
N MET A 112 18.76 -6.25 -5.09
CA MET A 112 19.94 -6.21 -4.22
C MET A 112 20.93 -5.09 -4.58
N ILE A 113 20.97 -4.66 -5.84
CA ILE A 113 21.78 -3.51 -6.29
C ILE A 113 21.03 -2.20 -6.01
N THR A 114 19.74 -2.12 -6.32
CA THR A 114 18.94 -0.91 -6.09
C THR A 114 18.88 -0.53 -4.61
N TYR A 115 18.76 -1.50 -3.69
CA TYR A 115 18.64 -1.23 -2.26
C TYR A 115 19.78 -0.36 -1.69
N PRO A 116 21.07 -0.72 -1.83
CA PRO A 116 22.18 0.09 -1.34
C PRO A 116 22.51 1.31 -2.23
N ASP A 117 22.31 1.21 -3.54
CA ASP A 117 22.83 2.20 -4.49
C ASP A 117 21.82 3.33 -4.76
N HIS A 118 20.53 3.07 -4.57
CA HIS A 118 19.43 4.01 -4.84
C HIS A 118 18.40 4.02 -3.71
N PRO A 119 18.79 4.38 -2.46
CA PRO A 119 17.88 4.43 -1.32
C PRO A 119 16.71 5.42 -1.53
N GLU A 120 16.92 6.47 -2.32
CA GLU A 120 15.89 7.44 -2.70
C GLU A 120 14.72 6.81 -3.47
N CYS A 121 15.02 5.81 -4.32
CA CYS A 121 14.01 5.09 -5.09
C CYS A 121 13.36 3.95 -4.28
N TRP A 122 14.04 3.47 -3.23
CA TRP A 122 13.60 2.28 -2.52
C TRP A 122 12.29 2.49 -1.76
N LYS A 123 12.18 3.62 -1.05
CA LYS A 123 11.01 3.89 -0.20
C LYS A 123 9.73 3.95 -1.04
N GLY A 124 9.70 4.72 -2.13
CA GLY A 124 8.51 4.81 -2.99
C GLY A 124 8.20 3.49 -3.70
N ALA A 125 9.22 2.76 -4.17
CA ALA A 125 9.04 1.45 -4.81
C ALA A 125 8.36 0.43 -3.88
N THR A 126 8.77 0.35 -2.60
CA THR A 126 8.12 -0.54 -1.63
C THR A 126 6.64 -0.17 -1.42
N ARG A 127 6.32 1.14 -1.40
CA ARG A 127 4.96 1.65 -1.25
C ARG A 127 4.08 1.35 -2.46
N PHE A 128 4.60 1.50 -3.68
CA PHE A 128 3.87 1.14 -4.90
C PHE A 128 3.65 -0.36 -5.01
N TYR A 129 4.67 -1.16 -4.72
CA TYR A 129 4.53 -2.61 -4.67
C TYR A 129 3.46 -3.03 -3.67
N HIS A 130 3.52 -2.51 -2.44
CA HIS A 130 2.51 -2.77 -1.42
C HIS A 130 1.10 -2.39 -1.91
N ALA A 131 0.92 -1.17 -2.44
CA ALA A 131 -0.36 -0.72 -2.96
C ALA A 131 -0.92 -1.62 -4.08
N ASP A 132 -0.07 -2.11 -4.98
CA ASP A 132 -0.46 -3.02 -6.06
C ASP A 132 -0.96 -4.39 -5.55
N THR A 133 -0.51 -4.81 -4.36
CA THR A 133 -0.95 -6.06 -3.73
C THR A 133 -2.25 -5.92 -2.93
N LEU A 134 -2.69 -4.70 -2.65
CA LEU A 134 -3.82 -4.47 -1.74
C LEU A 134 -5.17 -4.73 -2.43
N PRO A 135 -6.06 -5.52 -1.79
CA PRO A 135 -7.43 -5.68 -2.24
C PRO A 135 -8.34 -4.55 -1.73
N TYR A 136 -9.58 -4.51 -2.26
CA TYR A 136 -10.70 -3.72 -1.74
C TYR A 136 -10.62 -2.19 -1.86
N TRP A 137 -10.11 -1.69 -2.98
CA TRP A 137 -10.14 -0.27 -3.33
C TRP A 137 -11.56 0.29 -3.47
N ARG A 138 -11.78 1.51 -2.95
CA ARG A 138 -13.05 2.25 -3.01
C ARG A 138 -12.89 3.47 -3.91
N LYS A 139 -13.41 3.36 -5.14
CA LYS A 139 -13.37 4.43 -6.12
C LYS A 139 -14.47 5.48 -5.90
N ARG A 140 -14.09 6.76 -5.89
CA ARG A 140 -14.98 7.92 -5.99
C ARG A 140 -14.70 8.68 -7.28
N LYS A 141 -15.76 9.05 -7.98
CA LYS A 141 -15.71 9.89 -9.19
C LYS A 141 -16.05 11.33 -8.86
N ASN A 142 -15.83 12.24 -9.81
CA ASN A 142 -16.16 13.66 -9.72
C ASN A 142 -15.37 14.40 -8.64
N MET A 143 -14.09 14.06 -8.47
CA MET A 143 -13.18 14.77 -7.57
C MET A 143 -12.57 16.02 -8.22
N GLY A 144 -13.02 16.39 -9.43
CA GLY A 144 -12.43 17.48 -10.22
C GLY A 144 -11.03 17.13 -10.74
N HIS A 145 -10.43 18.04 -11.50
CA HIS A 145 -9.14 17.85 -12.21
C HIS A 145 -8.05 18.81 -11.70
N ARG A 146 -8.20 19.32 -10.47
CA ARG A 146 -7.22 20.22 -9.86
C ARG A 146 -5.96 19.44 -9.50
N PRO A 147 -4.77 20.04 -9.61
CA PRO A 147 -3.55 19.40 -9.11
C PRO A 147 -3.68 19.16 -7.60
N ALA A 148 -3.19 18.00 -7.14
CA ALA A 148 -3.16 17.71 -5.71
C ALA A 148 -2.16 18.63 -5.00
N ALA A 149 -2.58 19.24 -3.89
CA ALA A 149 -1.69 20.04 -3.05
C ALA A 149 -0.77 19.12 -2.24
N VAL A 150 0.51 19.07 -2.64
CA VAL A 150 1.57 18.26 -2.01
C VAL A 150 2.52 19.10 -1.15
N ASP A 151 2.15 20.34 -0.84
CA ASP A 151 2.89 21.17 0.11
C ASP A 151 2.73 20.66 1.55
N ASP A 152 3.74 20.94 2.37
CA ASP A 152 3.83 20.52 3.77
C ASP A 152 2.58 20.88 4.59
N ASP A 153 1.99 22.06 4.36
CA ASP A 153 0.86 22.53 5.15
C ASP A 153 -0.41 21.75 4.80
N SER A 154 -0.65 21.49 3.51
CA SER A 154 -1.74 20.64 3.04
C SER A 154 -1.64 19.19 3.58
N ILE A 155 -0.42 18.63 3.59
CA ILE A 155 -0.15 17.28 4.10
C ILE A 155 -0.37 17.21 5.61
N ARG A 156 0.18 18.17 6.38
CA ARG A 156 -0.03 18.27 7.83
C ARG A 156 -1.51 18.47 8.16
N GLN A 157 -2.23 19.25 7.37
CA GLN A 157 -3.66 19.46 7.56
C GLN A 157 -4.46 18.16 7.34
N LEU A 158 -4.15 17.39 6.29
CA LEU A 158 -4.76 16.08 6.06
C LEU A 158 -4.48 15.13 7.23
N ALA A 159 -3.23 15.03 7.67
CA ALA A 159 -2.85 14.20 8.81
C ALA A 159 -3.61 14.60 10.09
N ALA A 160 -3.73 15.90 10.37
CA ALA A 160 -4.44 16.43 11.53
C ALA A 160 -5.95 16.16 11.47
N GLN A 161 -6.57 16.22 10.30
CA GLN A 161 -7.99 15.89 10.13
C GLN A 161 -8.24 14.39 10.34
N ILE A 162 -7.42 13.52 9.75
CA ILE A 162 -7.52 12.06 9.92
C ILE A 162 -7.36 11.69 11.39
N ARG A 163 -6.31 12.21 12.05
CA ARG A 163 -6.06 12.10 13.49
C ARG A 163 -7.30 12.49 14.30
N SER A 164 -7.81 13.70 14.08
CA SER A 164 -8.95 14.24 14.82
C SER A 164 -10.22 13.42 14.63
N TYR A 165 -10.44 12.88 13.43
CA TYR A 165 -11.60 12.05 13.13
C TYR A 165 -11.57 10.73 13.89
N PHE A 166 -10.47 9.97 13.81
CA PHE A 166 -10.37 8.70 14.50
C PHE A 166 -10.33 8.87 16.02
N HIS A 167 -9.74 9.96 16.52
CA HIS A 167 -9.73 10.24 17.94
C HIS A 167 -11.14 10.50 18.49
N ARG A 168 -11.94 11.30 17.78
CA ARG A 168 -13.31 11.64 18.21
C ARG A 168 -14.30 10.49 18.04
N THR A 169 -14.16 9.68 16.99
CA THR A 169 -15.14 8.65 16.63
C THR A 169 -14.84 7.28 17.21
N GLU A 170 -13.56 6.97 17.42
CA GLU A 170 -13.07 5.64 17.81
C GLU A 170 -12.13 5.70 19.03
N GLY A 171 -11.65 6.86 19.47
CA GLY A 171 -10.73 6.98 20.62
C GLY A 171 -9.29 6.56 20.34
N ARG A 172 -8.92 6.35 19.06
CA ARG A 172 -7.56 6.04 18.58
C ARG A 172 -7.03 7.14 17.65
N GLY A 173 -5.82 7.03 17.14
CA GLY A 173 -5.26 8.01 16.21
C GLY A 173 -4.73 9.25 16.90
N ASN A 174 -3.97 9.09 18.00
CA ASN A 174 -3.32 10.22 18.66
C ASN A 174 -2.19 10.82 17.82
N ASN A 175 -1.60 10.02 16.94
CA ASN A 175 -0.59 10.42 15.99
C ASN A 175 -1.06 10.05 14.57
N CYS A 176 -0.63 10.82 13.58
CA CYS A 176 -0.84 10.50 12.17
C CYS A 176 0.24 11.21 11.37
N ILE A 177 0.83 10.48 10.42
CA ILE A 177 1.69 11.05 9.37
C ILE A 177 1.07 10.74 8.01
N VAL A 178 1.36 11.56 7.01
CA VAL A 178 0.94 11.34 5.62
C VAL A 178 2.17 11.51 4.74
N GLU A 179 2.44 10.53 3.89
CA GLU A 179 3.57 10.52 2.97
C GLU A 179 3.04 10.60 1.53
N PRO A 180 3.33 11.69 0.79
CA PRO A 180 2.97 11.80 -0.63
C PRO A 180 3.99 11.07 -1.52
N PHE A 181 3.52 10.41 -2.56
CA PHE A 181 4.34 9.83 -3.62
C PHE A 181 3.68 10.06 -4.97
N ARG A 182 4.45 10.01 -6.05
CA ARG A 182 3.91 10.18 -7.41
C ARG A 182 4.36 9.05 -8.32
N ARG A 183 3.38 8.43 -8.99
CA ARG A 183 3.58 7.33 -9.93
C ARG A 183 2.97 7.71 -11.27
N GLY A 184 3.80 8.21 -12.19
CA GLY A 184 3.33 8.78 -13.45
C GLY A 184 2.34 9.93 -13.22
N GLU A 185 1.09 9.75 -13.64
CA GLU A 185 0.00 10.73 -13.49
C GLU A 185 -0.85 10.54 -12.22
N LEU A 186 -0.45 9.64 -11.32
CA LEU A 186 -1.18 9.33 -10.09
C LEU A 186 -0.45 9.89 -8.87
N ASP A 187 -1.19 10.63 -8.04
CA ASP A 187 -0.70 11.13 -6.76
C ASP A 187 -1.18 10.19 -5.64
N TYR A 188 -0.23 9.56 -4.97
CA TYR A 188 -0.44 8.65 -3.85
C TYR A 188 -0.24 9.38 -2.53
N PHE A 189 -1.08 9.10 -1.54
CA PHE A 189 -0.92 9.59 -0.18
C PHE A 189 -1.12 8.43 0.80
N PHE A 190 -0.05 8.03 1.47
CA PHE A 190 -0.07 6.98 2.48
C PHE A 190 -0.19 7.63 3.85
N ALA A 191 -1.33 7.46 4.50
CA ALA A 191 -1.55 7.94 5.85
C ALA A 191 -1.39 6.79 6.85
N TYR A 192 -0.69 7.08 7.94
CA TYR A 192 -0.41 6.14 9.02
C TYR A 192 -0.92 6.69 10.36
N PRO A 193 -2.24 6.60 10.64
CA PRO A 193 -2.77 6.97 11.95
C PRO A 193 -2.44 5.89 12.99
N GLU A 194 -2.22 6.33 14.23
CA GLU A 194 -2.02 5.44 15.38
C GLU A 194 -3.29 4.60 15.65
N ASP A 195 -3.12 3.30 15.82
CA ASP A 195 -4.19 2.40 16.22
C ASP A 195 -4.37 2.38 17.76
N TYR A 196 -5.28 1.55 18.26
CA TYR A 196 -5.36 1.28 19.69
C TYR A 196 -4.03 0.75 20.23
N SER A 197 -3.69 1.14 21.45
CA SER A 197 -2.55 0.55 22.16
C SER A 197 -2.76 -0.96 22.30
N GLN A 198 -1.76 -1.73 21.87
CA GLN A 198 -1.76 -3.18 21.93
C GLN A 198 -0.67 -3.66 22.89
N GLN A 199 -0.87 -4.85 23.46
CA GLN A 199 0.15 -5.57 24.19
C GLN A 199 0.44 -6.86 23.42
N SER A 200 1.61 -6.93 22.81
CA SER A 200 2.14 -8.17 22.24
C SER A 200 2.97 -8.87 23.30
N ILE A 201 2.84 -10.19 23.34
CA ILE A 201 3.73 -11.05 24.10
C ILE A 201 4.93 -11.31 23.19
N GLU A 202 6.11 -10.85 23.61
CA GLU A 202 7.34 -10.92 22.82
C GLU A 202 8.50 -11.45 23.67
N TRP A 203 9.52 -11.98 23.00
CA TRP A 203 10.80 -12.28 23.63
C TRP A 203 11.69 -11.05 23.49
N VAL A 204 12.02 -10.42 24.62
CA VAL A 204 12.92 -9.26 24.69
C VAL A 204 14.16 -9.71 25.47
N ASP A 205 15.32 -9.68 24.82
CA ASP A 205 16.60 -10.06 25.43
C ASP A 205 16.61 -11.45 26.10
N GLY A 206 15.83 -12.39 25.57
CA GLY A 206 15.70 -13.76 26.10
C GLY A 206 14.68 -13.92 27.22
N GLU A 207 14.00 -12.85 27.63
CA GLU A 207 12.92 -12.88 28.61
C GLU A 207 11.55 -12.74 27.94
N PHE A 208 10.57 -13.45 28.51
CA PHE A 208 9.19 -13.38 28.05
C PHE A 208 8.52 -12.17 28.67
N ASP A 209 8.26 -11.15 27.86
CA ASP A 209 7.72 -9.87 28.34
C ASP A 209 6.49 -9.42 27.54
N ARG A 210 5.69 -8.54 28.14
CA ARG A 210 4.55 -7.89 27.50
C ARG A 210 4.98 -6.50 27.10
N ARG A 211 5.21 -6.29 25.81
CA ARG A 211 5.57 -4.97 25.29
C ARG A 211 4.32 -4.20 24.88
N PRO A 212 3.95 -3.11 25.57
CA PRO A 212 2.97 -2.19 25.04
C PRO A 212 3.55 -1.50 23.80
N HIS A 213 2.80 -1.51 22.71
CA HIS A 213 3.14 -0.77 21.50
C HIS A 213 1.90 -0.12 20.89
N ASN A 214 2.11 0.98 20.17
CA ASN A 214 1.05 1.71 19.48
C ASN A 214 1.26 1.51 17.97
N PRO A 215 0.69 0.45 17.38
CA PRO A 215 0.87 0.19 15.96
C PRO A 215 0.17 1.28 15.14
N ALA A 216 0.62 1.52 13.91
CA ALA A 216 -0.12 2.32 12.95
C ALA A 216 -0.99 1.42 12.07
N PHE A 217 -2.18 1.90 11.71
CA PHE A 217 -2.96 1.31 10.62
C PHE A 217 -2.83 2.21 9.38
N GLU A 218 -3.24 1.69 8.23
CA GLU A 218 -2.99 2.36 6.96
C GLU A 218 -4.29 2.86 6.30
N VAL A 219 -4.21 4.07 5.73
CA VAL A 219 -5.21 4.65 4.84
C VAL A 219 -4.48 5.16 3.59
N ILE A 220 -4.80 4.63 2.42
CA ILE A 220 -4.13 5.04 1.17
C ILE A 220 -5.12 5.75 0.26
N PHE A 221 -4.73 6.93 -0.20
CA PHE A 221 -5.43 7.68 -1.24
C PHE A 221 -4.63 7.63 -2.54
N VAL A 222 -5.30 7.34 -3.65
CA VAL A 222 -4.71 7.42 -5.00
C VAL A 222 -5.59 8.35 -5.82
N TYR A 223 -5.06 9.51 -6.17
CA TYR A 223 -5.76 10.50 -6.96
C TYR A 223 -5.26 10.48 -8.40
N SER A 224 -6.21 10.43 -9.35
CA SER A 224 -5.95 10.67 -10.76
C SER A 224 -6.48 12.05 -11.13
N GLN A 225 -5.58 13.00 -11.38
CA GLN A 225 -5.95 14.33 -11.85
C GLN A 225 -6.65 14.26 -13.22
N LYS A 226 -6.13 13.43 -14.11
CA LYS A 226 -6.66 13.25 -15.46
C LYS A 226 -8.10 12.75 -15.47
N GLU A 227 -8.40 11.72 -14.69
CA GLU A 227 -9.75 11.14 -14.63
C GLU A 227 -10.66 11.84 -13.61
N GLY A 228 -10.09 12.67 -12.74
CA GLY A 228 -10.80 13.31 -11.64
C GLY A 228 -11.42 12.28 -10.68
N THR A 229 -10.67 11.22 -10.38
CA THR A 229 -11.11 10.12 -9.51
C THR A 229 -10.18 9.95 -8.33
N LEU A 230 -10.74 9.52 -7.20
CA LEU A 230 -10.01 9.16 -6.00
C LEU A 230 -10.29 7.69 -5.65
N ASP A 231 -9.25 6.88 -5.57
CA ASP A 231 -9.31 5.51 -5.09
C ASP A 231 -8.80 5.47 -3.63
N LEU A 232 -9.60 4.93 -2.71
CA LEU A 232 -9.29 4.85 -1.28
C LEU A 232 -9.15 3.39 -0.84
N ASN A 233 -8.00 3.03 -0.24
CA ASN A 233 -7.82 1.79 0.49
C ASN A 233 -7.90 2.06 2.00
N PHE A 234 -8.88 1.45 2.66
CA PHE A 234 -9.01 1.50 4.11
C PHE A 234 -9.72 0.23 4.60
N ARG A 235 -9.10 -0.48 5.55
CA ARG A 235 -9.61 -1.75 6.09
C ARG A 235 -10.62 -1.60 7.23
N GLY A 236 -10.91 -0.38 7.69
CA GLY A 236 -11.86 -0.13 8.77
C GLY A 236 -13.32 -0.01 8.31
N PRO A 237 -14.19 0.57 9.17
CA PRO A 237 -15.62 0.55 8.93
C PRO A 237 -16.03 1.43 7.74
N ARG A 238 -16.98 0.96 6.92
CA ARG A 238 -17.45 1.67 5.71
C ARG A 238 -17.93 3.10 5.98
N LYS A 239 -18.44 3.39 7.19
CA LYS A 239 -18.89 4.73 7.59
C LYS A 239 -17.77 5.79 7.59
N ALA A 240 -16.51 5.38 7.65
CA ALA A 240 -15.36 6.28 7.61
C ALA A 240 -14.91 6.63 6.19
N VAL A 241 -15.34 5.88 5.17
CA VAL A 241 -14.92 6.08 3.77
C VAL A 241 -15.28 7.49 3.27
N GLU A 242 -16.51 7.92 3.46
CA GLU A 242 -16.96 9.23 2.99
C GLU A 242 -16.33 10.40 3.76
N PRO A 243 -16.23 10.38 5.10
CA PRO A 243 -15.43 11.36 5.84
C PRO A 243 -13.99 11.46 5.36
N LEU A 244 -13.29 10.34 5.15
CA LEU A 244 -11.90 10.34 4.67
C LEU A 244 -11.79 10.95 3.26
N GLN A 245 -12.72 10.64 2.36
CA GLN A 245 -12.78 11.25 1.04
C GLN A 245 -13.04 12.77 1.13
N GLY A 246 -13.86 13.21 2.08
CA GLY A 246 -14.14 14.63 2.32
C GLY A 246 -12.93 15.39 2.87
N MET A 247 -12.19 14.79 3.79
CA MET A 247 -10.92 15.36 4.27
C MET A 247 -9.97 15.56 3.10
N PHE A 248 -9.78 14.54 2.26
CA PHE A 248 -8.93 14.65 1.06
C PHE A 248 -9.39 15.76 0.11
N ALA A 249 -10.70 15.83 -0.20
CA ALA A 249 -11.24 16.85 -1.08
C ALA A 249 -10.98 18.28 -0.58
N THR A 250 -11.16 18.50 0.73
CA THR A 250 -11.01 19.83 1.33
C THR A 250 -9.55 20.22 1.54
N THR A 251 -8.69 19.29 1.99
CA THR A 251 -7.30 19.61 2.31
C THR A 251 -6.37 19.53 1.11
N ILE A 252 -6.51 18.51 0.26
CA ILE A 252 -5.60 18.26 -0.87
C ILE A 252 -6.10 18.90 -2.16
N LEU A 253 -7.40 18.80 -2.44
CA LEU A 253 -7.99 19.37 -3.67
C LEU A 253 -8.53 20.81 -3.47
N LYS A 254 -8.45 21.32 -2.24
CA LYS A 254 -8.91 22.66 -1.83
C LYS A 254 -10.35 22.94 -2.29
N MET A 255 -11.20 21.92 -2.21
CA MET A 255 -12.63 22.03 -2.47
C MET A 255 -13.35 22.52 -1.21
N ASP A 256 -14.44 23.27 -1.37
CA ASP A 256 -15.24 23.72 -0.22
C ASP A 256 -15.91 22.54 0.49
N GLU A 257 -16.43 21.59 -0.29
CA GLU A 257 -17.06 20.38 0.21
C GLU A 257 -16.88 19.20 -0.76
N LEU A 258 -17.15 18.00 -0.24
CA LEU A 258 -17.10 16.77 -1.02
C LEU A 258 -18.32 16.69 -1.97
N PRO A 259 -18.14 16.56 -3.29
CA PRO A 259 -19.26 16.50 -4.22
C PRO A 259 -20.18 15.31 -3.92
N PRO A 260 -21.52 15.48 -3.97
CA PRO A 260 -22.45 14.41 -3.69
C PRO A 260 -22.31 13.29 -4.72
N ILE A 261 -22.47 12.04 -4.27
CA ILE A 261 -22.51 10.90 -5.20
C ILE A 261 -23.75 11.08 -6.07
N ARG A 262 -23.55 11.40 -7.34
CA ARG A 262 -24.64 11.42 -8.34
C ARG A 262 -25.14 9.99 -8.52
N ARG A 263 -26.09 9.57 -7.69
CA ARG A 263 -26.97 8.45 -8.03
C ARG A 263 -27.72 8.93 -9.27
N MET A 264 -27.48 8.33 -10.43
CA MET A 264 -28.40 8.46 -11.53
C MET A 264 -29.74 7.91 -11.04
N SER A 265 -30.62 8.79 -10.58
CA SER A 265 -32.01 8.47 -10.35
C SER A 265 -32.58 8.17 -11.73
N GLY A 266 -32.59 6.89 -12.10
CA GLY A 266 -33.48 6.39 -13.13
C GLY A 266 -34.92 6.49 -12.62
N SER A 267 -35.43 7.71 -12.43
CA SER A 267 -36.86 7.95 -12.43
C SER A 267 -37.25 8.22 -13.88
N THR A 268 -37.31 7.16 -14.67
CA THR A 268 -38.19 7.17 -15.83
C THR A 268 -39.61 7.16 -15.25
N THR A 269 -40.13 8.34 -14.90
CA THR A 269 -41.56 8.53 -14.73
C THR A 269 -42.18 8.26 -16.10
N TRP A 270 -42.64 7.03 -16.29
CA TRP A 270 -43.60 6.71 -17.33
C TRP A 270 -44.88 7.47 -16.99
N THR A 271 -45.09 8.63 -17.62
CA THR A 271 -46.41 9.22 -17.74
C THR A 271 -47.22 8.29 -18.64
N CYS A 272 -47.96 7.37 -18.03
CA CYS A 272 -48.99 6.62 -18.74
C CYS A 272 -50.12 7.61 -19.05
N SER A 273 -50.14 8.13 -20.27
CA SER A 273 -51.30 8.85 -20.82
C SER A 273 -52.43 7.85 -21.00
N ALA A 274 -53.23 7.66 -19.96
CA ALA A 274 -54.50 6.94 -20.06
C ALA A 274 -55.51 7.85 -20.79
N SER A 275 -55.60 7.68 -22.11
CA SER A 275 -56.82 7.98 -22.85
C SER A 275 -57.97 7.19 -22.21
N GLY A 276 -59.06 7.90 -21.95
CA GLY A 276 -60.08 7.49 -20.99
C GLY A 276 -60.78 6.18 -21.30
N HIS A 277 -61.25 5.54 -20.24
CA HIS A 277 -62.61 5.02 -20.11
C HIS A 277 -62.95 5.05 -18.60
N SER A 278 -64.08 5.67 -18.30
CA SER A 278 -64.64 5.82 -16.95
C SER A 278 -65.18 4.50 -16.42
N ILE A 279 -64.74 4.07 -15.23
CA ILE A 279 -65.55 3.22 -14.35
C ILE A 279 -65.33 3.68 -12.90
N SER A 280 -66.43 3.98 -12.22
CA SER A 280 -66.53 4.50 -10.84
C SER A 280 -66.23 3.42 -9.78
N PRO A 281 -65.99 3.80 -8.50
CA PRO A 281 -65.40 2.94 -7.48
C PRO A 281 -66.45 2.09 -6.75
N MET A 282 -66.14 0.82 -6.48
CA MET A 282 -66.81 0.03 -5.45
C MET A 282 -65.81 -0.55 -4.44
N THR A 283 -66.23 -0.43 -3.19
CA THR A 283 -65.59 -0.62 -1.89
C THR A 283 -65.15 -2.05 -1.57
N TRP A 284 -64.02 -2.15 -0.85
CA TRP A 284 -63.70 -3.05 0.28
C TRP A 284 -64.16 -4.52 0.24
N ALA A 285 -63.19 -5.45 0.20
CA ALA A 285 -62.92 -6.46 1.25
C ALA A 285 -62.10 -7.65 0.70
N ALA A 286 -61.07 -8.04 1.46
CA ALA A 286 -60.59 -9.41 1.71
C ALA A 286 -59.06 -9.48 1.72
N ALA A 287 -58.50 -9.14 2.87
CA ALA A 287 -57.20 -9.61 3.29
C ALA A 287 -57.24 -11.10 3.66
N SER A 288 -56.09 -11.75 3.48
CA SER A 288 -55.66 -12.98 4.15
C SER A 288 -56.32 -14.31 3.76
N ARG A 289 -55.56 -15.11 2.99
CA ARG A 289 -55.17 -16.51 3.30
C ARG A 289 -54.63 -17.17 2.02
N MET A 290 -53.34 -17.51 1.98
CA MET A 290 -52.92 -18.90 1.82
C MET A 290 -51.42 -19.06 2.02
N TRP A 291 -51.11 -19.92 2.99
CA TRP A 291 -49.83 -20.49 3.34
C TRP A 291 -49.43 -21.59 2.33
N SER A 292 -48.12 -21.78 2.22
CA SER A 292 -47.42 -23.08 2.12
C SER A 292 -47.37 -23.91 0.82
N PHE A 293 -46.10 -24.19 0.46
CA PHE A 293 -45.51 -25.45 -0.02
C PHE A 293 -45.79 -25.99 -1.43
N ALA A 294 -44.74 -25.98 -2.26
CA ALA A 294 -44.26 -27.09 -3.11
C ALA A 294 -42.91 -26.66 -3.75
N ASN A 295 -41.74 -27.03 -3.21
CA ASN A 295 -40.96 -28.28 -3.38
C ASN A 295 -40.39 -28.56 -4.80
N CYS A 296 -39.05 -28.65 -4.81
CA CYS A 296 -38.09 -29.33 -5.69
C CYS A 296 -38.46 -29.79 -7.11
N GLY A 297 -37.59 -29.38 -8.03
CA GLY A 297 -37.06 -30.12 -9.17
C GLY A 297 -35.65 -29.63 -9.46
#